data_AF-K1YDG1-F1
#
_entry.id   AF-K1YDG1-F1
#
_cell.length_a   1.000
_cell.length_b   1.000
_cell.length_c   1.000
_cell.angle_alpha   90.00
_cell.angle_beta   90.00
_cell.angle_gamma   90.00
#
_symmetry.space_group_name_H-M   'P 1'
#
loop_
_entity.id
_entity.type
_entity.pdbx_description
1 polymer ?
#
loop_
_entity_poly.entity_id
_entity_poly.type
_entity_poly.pdbx_seq_one_letter_code
_entity_poly.pdbx_strand_id
1 'polypeptide(L)'
;MLIDFDSGRNWQQLASLGARAVIFIAEDQSPGRIFFSEKKELTPLQFPCFWLPRSQAEQIFGHLEIRESPQSAHVQLQARSVWQNQLAKNIYALIEGTGPQRGGKNLIIVEAFFDTEEFIVGNSPGADAAASIATLLEVAKTLAGHPRERSVLLVATSGQAQTLAGMRDFVWSIGARSKDLRDQKQHLQKELQAARTNLETLENIVFPLGGTTRDPDRDALIAKAIKQSLDHSVDEVSRQLVQLRLGTQTAETKRLIKQTANRRLIYRRLSWAEGFDRLSDEEDQLFRQLLPKAVARNNMLADDIRRQQQALQSAAGLRDMVRDYQIAAIISLHLSSHGNGIGGFHRGWLYNLKQTVNRTAIYSPLAEILEQAAGPPVGDAAYQDTLRPGHLRTWDSWLLDKPNLGGEVSALAGYLGLSLVTTGDSRAFWGTPGDTVEQVDFQYLDDQTKLAARLVAGITGAGNLSNGNLPRDGFVTVTARANLLLQGELFASYPAGGTTILAYQGTSMFYAMAGESGTFTIKGVADKKNVLDKL
;
A
#
# COMPACT_ATOMS: atom_id res chain seq x y z
N MET A 1 18.23 -5.85 -24.44
CA MET A 1 19.41 -4.98 -24.54
C MET A 1 20.14 -5.02 -23.20
N LEU A 2 21.47 -5.01 -23.21
CA LEU A 2 22.28 -4.74 -22.02
C LEU A 2 22.57 -3.23 -21.99
N ILE A 3 22.54 -2.61 -20.82
CA ILE A 3 22.92 -1.20 -20.63
C ILE A 3 23.53 -1.03 -19.24
N ASP A 4 24.51 -0.14 -19.09
CA ASP A 4 25.05 0.18 -17.77
C ASP A 4 23.96 0.77 -16.86
N PHE A 5 24.00 0.45 -15.57
CA PHE A 5 22.96 0.89 -14.64
C PHE A 5 22.98 2.39 -14.39
N ASP A 6 24.13 3.06 -14.54
CA ASP A 6 24.29 4.51 -14.42
C ASP A 6 23.87 5.29 -15.68
N SER A 7 23.26 4.62 -16.67
CA SER A 7 22.82 5.23 -17.93
C SER A 7 21.60 6.17 -17.82
N GLY A 8 21.25 6.63 -16.61
CA GLY A 8 20.08 7.48 -16.38
C GLY A 8 18.78 6.87 -16.92
N ARG A 9 18.02 7.67 -17.68
CA ARG A 9 16.73 7.26 -18.27
C ARG A 9 16.82 6.72 -19.71
N ASN A 10 18.01 6.38 -20.20
CA ASN A 10 18.20 5.91 -21.59
C ASN A 10 17.38 4.66 -21.92
N TRP A 11 17.01 3.85 -20.93
CA TRP A 11 16.12 2.70 -21.12
C TRP A 11 14.75 3.09 -21.73
N GLN A 12 14.24 4.31 -21.46
CA GLN A 12 13.01 4.81 -22.07
C GLN A 12 13.17 5.04 -23.58
N GLN A 13 14.34 5.51 -24.02
CA GLN A 13 14.65 5.65 -25.44
C GLN A 13 14.80 4.28 -26.11
N LEU A 14 15.40 3.30 -25.43
CA LEU A 14 15.45 1.93 -25.95
C LEU A 14 14.04 1.34 -26.12
N ALA A 15 13.15 1.58 -25.15
CA ALA A 15 11.75 1.16 -25.25
C ALA A 15 11.04 1.82 -26.45
N SER A 16 11.25 3.13 -26.68
CA SER A 16 10.63 3.83 -27.81
C SER A 16 11.18 3.39 -29.18
N LEU A 17 12.43 2.93 -29.23
CA LEU A 17 13.07 2.37 -30.42
C LEU A 17 12.67 0.89 -30.69
N GLY A 18 11.79 0.31 -29.87
CA GLY A 18 11.25 -1.04 -30.09
C GLY A 18 12.04 -2.16 -29.42
N ALA A 19 12.92 -1.85 -28.47
CA ALA A 19 13.44 -2.88 -27.58
C ALA A 19 12.29 -3.58 -26.85
N ARG A 20 12.45 -4.87 -26.55
CA ARG A 20 11.42 -5.66 -25.84
C ARG A 20 11.64 -5.73 -24.33
N ALA A 21 12.88 -5.52 -23.90
CA ALA A 21 13.32 -5.55 -22.50
C ALA A 21 14.73 -4.99 -22.37
N VAL A 22 15.10 -4.61 -21.14
CA VAL A 22 16.45 -4.19 -20.77
C VAL A 22 16.97 -5.00 -19.59
N ILE A 23 18.27 -5.31 -19.61
CA ILE A 23 19.03 -5.78 -18.46
C ILE A 23 20.02 -4.68 -18.11
N PHE A 24 19.88 -4.11 -16.93
CA PHE A 24 20.84 -3.18 -16.37
C PHE A 24 22.04 -3.94 -15.81
N ILE A 25 23.24 -3.48 -16.16
CA ILE A 25 24.51 -3.99 -15.67
C ILE A 25 25.03 -3.01 -14.62
N ALA A 26 25.02 -3.41 -13.35
CA ALA A 26 25.58 -2.64 -12.27
C ALA A 26 27.01 -3.09 -11.98
N GLU A 27 27.88 -2.16 -11.60
CA GLU A 27 29.17 -2.53 -11.03
C GLU A 27 28.98 -3.33 -9.73
N ASP A 28 30.00 -4.09 -9.32
CA ASP A 28 29.90 -4.98 -8.16
C ASP A 28 29.69 -4.22 -6.83
N GLN A 29 30.07 -2.94 -6.77
CA GLN A 29 29.69 -2.05 -5.68
C GLN A 29 28.25 -1.59 -5.87
N SER A 30 27.40 -1.79 -4.86
CA SER A 30 26.00 -1.40 -4.96
C SER A 30 25.89 0.13 -5.18
N PRO A 31 25.18 0.55 -6.23
CA PRO A 31 24.97 1.96 -6.50
C PRO A 31 24.07 2.58 -5.43
N GLY A 32 24.18 3.90 -5.26
CA GLY A 32 23.30 4.63 -4.36
C GLY A 32 21.83 4.64 -4.86
N ARG A 33 20.92 4.83 -3.91
CA ARG A 33 19.46 4.93 -4.06
C ARG A 33 19.00 5.85 -5.19
N ILE A 34 19.74 6.92 -5.48
CA ILE A 34 19.41 7.87 -6.55
C ILE A 34 19.34 7.18 -7.92
N PHE A 35 20.26 6.26 -8.21
CA PHE A 35 20.35 5.52 -9.48
C PHE A 35 19.18 4.54 -9.67
N PHE A 36 18.62 4.01 -8.58
CA PHE A 36 17.39 3.22 -8.66
C PHE A 36 16.15 4.10 -8.83
N SER A 37 16.10 5.22 -8.09
CA SER A 37 14.96 6.14 -8.10
C SER A 37 14.73 6.77 -9.48
N GLU A 38 15.80 7.07 -10.22
CA GLU A 38 15.69 7.60 -11.58
C GLU A 38 15.10 6.61 -12.59
N LYS A 39 15.10 5.29 -12.31
CA LYS A 39 14.48 4.26 -13.15
C LYS A 39 12.97 4.13 -12.93
N LYS A 40 12.41 4.78 -11.91
CA LYS A 40 10.96 4.76 -11.67
C LYS A 40 10.23 5.45 -12.82
N GLU A 41 9.28 4.75 -13.41
CA GLU A 41 8.35 5.24 -14.43
C GLU A 41 6.95 5.36 -13.81
N LEU A 42 6.33 6.53 -13.98
CA LEU A 42 5.03 6.85 -13.40
C LEU A 42 3.87 6.37 -14.28
N THR A 43 4.15 6.15 -15.57
CA THR A 43 3.19 5.60 -16.52
C THR A 43 3.25 4.06 -16.54
N PRO A 44 2.11 3.37 -16.66
CA PRO A 44 2.12 1.92 -16.79
C PRO A 44 2.70 1.53 -18.16
N LEU A 45 3.99 1.21 -18.19
CA LEU A 45 4.70 0.77 -19.38
C LEU A 45 4.95 -0.75 -19.32
N GLN A 46 4.53 -1.47 -20.36
CA GLN A 46 4.82 -2.91 -20.51
C GLN A 46 6.24 -3.13 -21.06
N PHE A 47 7.26 -2.79 -20.26
CA PHE A 47 8.66 -2.94 -20.64
C PHE A 47 9.44 -3.58 -19.48
N PRO A 48 9.72 -4.89 -19.53
CA PRO A 48 10.45 -5.58 -18.48
C PRO A 48 11.88 -5.07 -18.34
N CYS A 49 12.24 -4.74 -17.10
CA CYS A 49 13.57 -4.30 -16.69
C CYS A 49 14.16 -5.32 -15.70
N PHE A 50 15.40 -5.73 -15.95
CA PHE A 50 16.16 -6.65 -15.11
C PHE A 50 17.44 -5.96 -14.61
N TRP A 51 18.03 -6.47 -13.55
CA TRP A 51 19.25 -5.93 -12.95
C TRP A 51 20.21 -7.09 -12.67
N LEU A 52 21.47 -6.93 -13.06
CA LEU A 52 22.55 -7.89 -12.82
C LEU A 52 23.83 -7.15 -12.41
N PRO A 53 24.60 -7.67 -11.43
CA PRO A 53 25.99 -7.29 -11.25
C PRO A 53 26.84 -7.65 -12.48
N ARG A 54 27.85 -6.83 -12.79
CA ARG A 54 28.75 -7.01 -13.95
C ARG A 54 29.43 -8.37 -13.91
N SER A 55 29.95 -8.77 -12.76
CA SER A 55 30.56 -10.10 -12.57
C SER A 55 29.62 -11.24 -12.97
N GLN A 56 28.34 -11.17 -12.56
CA GLN A 56 27.33 -12.16 -12.94
C GLN A 56 26.98 -12.10 -14.43
N ALA A 57 26.87 -10.91 -15.00
CA ALA A 57 26.60 -10.73 -16.41
C ALA A 57 27.74 -11.27 -17.28
N GLU A 58 29.00 -11.04 -16.90
CA GLU A 58 30.18 -11.57 -17.61
C GLU A 58 30.31 -13.09 -17.50
N GLN A 59 29.86 -13.69 -16.40
CA GLN A 59 29.77 -15.15 -16.29
C GLN A 59 28.75 -15.75 -17.27
N ILE A 60 27.65 -15.04 -17.54
CA ILE A 60 26.56 -15.51 -18.40
C ILE A 60 26.87 -15.25 -19.88
N PHE A 61 27.30 -14.03 -20.21
CA PHE A 61 27.45 -13.57 -21.58
C PHE A 61 28.90 -13.61 -22.09
N GLY A 62 29.88 -13.75 -21.19
CA GLY A 62 31.30 -13.50 -21.46
C GLY A 62 31.67 -12.04 -21.24
N HIS A 63 32.94 -11.70 -21.46
CA HIS A 63 33.43 -10.32 -21.29
C HIS A 63 32.56 -9.31 -22.05
N LEU A 64 32.10 -8.26 -21.36
CA LEU A 64 31.17 -7.27 -21.91
C LEU A 64 31.94 -6.09 -22.49
N GLU A 65 31.79 -5.85 -23.79
CA GLU A 65 32.43 -4.74 -24.50
C GLU A 65 31.50 -4.18 -25.59
N ILE A 66 31.64 -2.89 -25.91
CA ILE A 66 30.83 -2.24 -26.96
C ILE A 66 31.31 -2.72 -28.33
N ARG A 67 30.41 -3.32 -29.11
CA ARG A 67 30.70 -3.87 -30.45
C ARG A 67 29.57 -3.60 -31.42
N GLU A 68 29.88 -3.60 -32.72
CA GLU A 68 28.89 -3.44 -33.80
C GLU A 68 27.98 -4.68 -33.95
N SER A 69 28.49 -5.86 -33.62
CA SER A 69 27.74 -7.13 -33.67
C SER A 69 27.30 -7.58 -32.28
N PRO A 70 26.09 -8.17 -32.14
CA PRO A 70 25.60 -8.63 -30.85
C PRO A 70 26.44 -9.79 -30.33
N GLN A 71 26.87 -9.71 -29.07
CA GLN A 71 27.59 -10.79 -28.37
C GLN A 71 26.78 -12.08 -28.28
N SER A 72 25.45 -11.97 -28.19
CA SER A 72 24.52 -13.09 -28.25
C SER A 72 23.40 -12.75 -29.22
N ALA A 73 23.22 -13.58 -30.26
CA ALA A 73 22.19 -13.35 -31.27
C ALA A 73 20.76 -13.50 -30.71
N HIS A 74 20.58 -14.32 -29.67
CA HIS A 74 19.29 -14.53 -29.02
C HIS A 74 19.46 -14.72 -27.51
N VAL A 75 18.60 -14.05 -26.74
CA VAL A 75 18.50 -14.20 -25.28
C VAL A 75 17.01 -14.35 -24.93
N GLN A 76 16.69 -15.37 -24.13
CA GLN A 76 15.35 -15.59 -23.63
C GLN A 76 15.24 -15.09 -22.18
N LEU A 77 14.26 -14.23 -21.92
CA LEU A 77 13.95 -13.73 -20.58
C LEU A 77 12.56 -14.21 -20.19
N GLN A 78 12.43 -14.69 -18.95
CA GLN A 78 11.15 -15.10 -18.38
C GLN A 78 11.01 -14.46 -17.00
N ALA A 79 9.92 -13.72 -16.78
CA ALA A 79 9.57 -13.15 -15.49
C ALA A 79 8.05 -13.03 -15.37
N ARG A 80 7.54 -13.16 -14.14
CA ARG A 80 6.15 -12.92 -13.81
C ARG A 80 6.08 -12.13 -12.50
N SER A 81 5.77 -10.84 -12.61
CA SER A 81 5.46 -9.99 -11.47
C SER A 81 4.01 -9.55 -11.57
N VAL A 82 3.24 -9.71 -10.49
CA VAL A 82 1.82 -9.38 -10.45
C VAL A 82 1.51 -8.65 -9.14
N TRP A 83 0.64 -7.64 -9.23
CA TRP A 83 0.10 -7.00 -8.05
C TRP A 83 -0.78 -7.99 -7.29
N GLN A 84 -0.67 -8.00 -5.97
CA GLN A 84 -1.51 -8.82 -5.09
C GLN A 84 -1.96 -7.98 -3.89
N ASN A 85 -3.23 -8.13 -3.52
CA ASN A 85 -3.74 -7.59 -2.27
C ASN A 85 -3.46 -8.58 -1.14
N GLN A 86 -2.69 -8.16 -0.13
CA GLN A 86 -2.28 -8.99 1.00
C GLN A 86 -2.57 -8.26 2.31
N LEU A 87 -2.94 -9.03 3.35
CA LEU A 87 -3.09 -8.47 4.69
C LEU A 87 -1.71 -8.26 5.31
N ALA A 88 -1.28 -6.99 5.35
CA ALA A 88 -0.13 -6.56 6.12
C ALA A 88 -0.49 -6.39 7.61
N LYS A 89 0.51 -6.20 8.47
CA LYS A 89 0.33 -6.09 9.92
C LYS A 89 1.02 -4.84 10.44
N ASN A 90 0.29 -4.06 11.22
CA ASN A 90 0.89 -3.20 12.22
C ASN A 90 0.89 -3.95 13.55
N ILE A 91 1.97 -3.85 14.31
CA ILE A 91 2.13 -4.49 15.62
C ILE A 91 2.08 -3.38 16.67
N TYR A 92 1.39 -3.61 17.78
CA TYR A 92 1.35 -2.63 18.86
C TYR A 92 1.39 -3.28 20.23
N ALA A 93 1.92 -2.55 21.21
CA ALA A 93 2.01 -2.97 22.60
C ALA A 93 1.74 -1.76 23.52
N LEU A 94 0.86 -1.95 24.50
CA LEU A 94 0.52 -0.93 25.49
C LEU A 94 1.35 -1.14 26.76
N ILE A 95 2.05 -0.10 27.18
CA ILE A 95 2.67 0.02 28.50
C ILE A 95 1.72 0.89 29.35
N GLU A 96 1.12 0.30 30.38
CA GLU A 96 0.23 1.02 31.28
C GLU A 96 0.98 2.06 32.12
N GLY A 97 0.38 3.24 32.28
CA GLY A 97 0.94 4.30 33.12
C GLY A 97 0.74 4.06 34.63
N THR A 98 1.62 4.63 35.44
CA THR A 98 1.67 4.44 36.91
C THR A 98 0.88 5.48 37.72
N GLY A 99 0.23 6.46 37.07
CA GLY A 99 -0.45 7.57 37.75
C GLY A 99 -1.62 7.16 38.69
N PRO A 100 -2.06 8.05 39.59
CA PRO A 100 -3.04 7.77 40.66
C PRO A 100 -4.46 7.43 40.18
N GLN A 101 -4.74 7.57 38.88
CA GLN A 101 -5.77 6.78 38.18
C GLN A 101 -4.98 5.80 37.32
N ARG A 102 -5.07 4.48 37.56
CA ARG A 102 -4.38 3.44 36.76
C ARG A 102 -4.31 3.85 35.28
N GLY A 103 -3.11 4.24 34.83
CA GLY A 103 -2.86 4.93 33.58
C GLY A 103 -3.64 6.24 33.45
N GLY A 104 -3.01 7.40 33.68
CA GLY A 104 -3.67 8.68 33.39
C GLY A 104 -4.34 8.62 32.01
N LYS A 105 -5.52 9.22 31.84
CA LYS A 105 -6.29 9.18 30.57
C LYS A 105 -5.47 9.64 29.35
N ASN A 106 -4.28 10.20 29.52
CA ASN A 106 -3.39 10.62 28.46
C ASN A 106 -2.54 9.46 27.93
N LEU A 107 -2.59 9.25 26.62
CA LEU A 107 -1.81 8.26 25.88
C LEU A 107 -0.77 8.96 24.99
N ILE A 108 0.47 8.47 25.04
CA ILE A 108 1.50 8.82 24.04
C ILE A 108 1.70 7.62 23.13
N ILE A 109 1.71 7.86 21.83
CA ILE A 109 1.97 6.83 20.84
C ILE A 109 3.40 7.04 20.33
N VAL A 110 4.23 6.00 20.36
CA VAL A 110 5.57 5.98 19.76
C VAL A 110 5.58 4.94 18.67
N GLU A 111 5.90 5.39 17.45
CA GLU A 111 5.77 4.63 16.23
C GLU A 111 7.11 4.54 15.49
N ALA A 112 7.38 3.40 14.86
CA ALA A 112 8.44 3.25 13.86
C ALA A 112 7.96 2.26 12.79
N PHE A 113 8.39 2.46 11.55
CA PHE A 113 8.22 1.44 10.52
C PHE A 113 9.23 0.29 10.73
N PHE A 114 8.86 -0.92 10.33
CA PHE A 114 9.74 -2.10 10.41
C PHE A 114 10.03 -2.75 9.06
N ASP A 115 9.29 -2.37 8.01
CA ASP A 115 9.55 -2.82 6.64
C ASP A 115 10.51 -1.88 5.90
N THR A 116 11.18 -2.40 4.88
CA THR A 116 12.08 -1.62 4.01
C THR A 116 11.47 -1.44 2.62
N GLU A 117 11.87 -0.38 1.93
CA GLU A 117 11.62 -0.27 0.48
C GLU A 117 12.41 -1.33 -0.26
N GLU A 118 11.94 -1.75 -1.43
CA GLU A 118 12.61 -2.75 -2.25
C GLU A 118 12.69 -2.27 -3.70
N PHE A 119 13.90 -1.98 -4.19
CA PHE A 119 14.11 -1.67 -5.61
C PHE A 119 14.34 -2.92 -6.45
N ILE A 120 14.97 -3.95 -5.86
CA ILE A 120 15.25 -5.23 -6.50
C ILE A 120 14.54 -6.32 -5.71
N VAL A 121 13.62 -7.02 -6.36
CA VAL A 121 12.78 -8.05 -5.73
C VAL A 121 13.64 -9.12 -5.06
N GLY A 122 13.41 -9.35 -3.77
CA GLY A 122 14.12 -10.31 -2.92
C GLY A 122 15.51 -9.84 -2.46
N ASN A 123 15.93 -8.60 -2.77
CA ASN A 123 17.26 -8.11 -2.46
C ASN A 123 17.23 -6.66 -1.93
N SER A 124 16.67 -6.53 -0.72
CA SER A 124 16.79 -5.32 0.11
C SER A 124 17.07 -5.75 1.56
N PRO A 125 18.35 -5.80 1.98
CA PRO A 125 18.68 -6.29 3.31
C PRO A 125 18.18 -5.36 4.43
N GLY A 126 18.18 -4.03 4.20
CA GLY A 126 17.55 -3.05 5.08
C GLY A 126 18.28 -2.81 6.40
N ALA A 127 19.61 -2.95 6.45
CA ALA A 127 20.38 -2.90 7.69
C ALA A 127 20.33 -1.53 8.37
N ASP A 128 20.61 -0.45 7.62
CA ASP A 128 20.51 0.92 8.10
C ASP A 128 19.05 1.35 8.28
N ALA A 129 18.17 0.95 7.36
CA ALA A 129 16.73 1.21 7.44
C ALA A 129 16.07 0.64 8.72
N ALA A 130 16.67 -0.39 9.32
CA ALA A 130 16.21 -0.96 10.59
C ALA A 130 16.51 -0.10 11.83
N ALA A 131 17.29 0.99 11.71
CA ALA A 131 17.65 1.86 12.83
C ALA A 131 16.43 2.41 13.61
N SER A 132 15.36 2.78 12.90
CA SER A 132 14.09 3.21 13.51
C SER A 132 13.47 2.15 14.44
N ILE A 133 13.29 0.93 13.94
CA ILE A 133 12.64 -0.15 14.71
C ILE A 133 13.55 -0.65 15.83
N ALA A 134 14.86 -0.71 15.60
CA ALA A 134 15.84 -1.04 16.64
C ALA A 134 15.78 -0.03 17.79
N THR A 135 15.71 1.28 17.47
CA THR A 135 15.56 2.34 18.47
C THR A 135 14.23 2.22 19.22
N LEU A 136 13.11 1.94 18.52
CA LEU A 136 11.82 1.74 19.16
C LEU A 136 11.87 0.61 20.20
N LEU A 137 12.55 -0.50 19.89
CA LEU A 137 12.69 -1.64 20.80
C LEU A 137 13.54 -1.28 22.04
N GLU A 138 14.59 -0.48 21.90
CA GLU A 138 15.38 -0.03 23.06
C GLU A 138 14.60 0.97 23.93
N VAL A 139 13.83 1.87 23.30
CA VAL A 139 12.88 2.75 23.99
C VAL A 139 11.82 1.92 24.73
N ALA A 140 11.29 0.89 24.09
CA ALA A 140 10.31 -0.02 24.68
C ALA A 140 10.86 -0.72 25.93
N LYS A 141 12.08 -1.27 25.84
CA LYS A 141 12.77 -1.90 26.96
C LYS A 141 12.96 -0.93 28.13
N THR A 142 13.36 0.30 27.85
CA THR A 142 13.55 1.35 28.86
C THR A 142 12.23 1.71 29.55
N LEU A 143 11.17 1.93 28.77
CA LEU A 143 9.84 2.29 29.29
C LEU A 143 9.16 1.14 30.04
N ALA A 144 9.36 -0.11 29.62
CA ALA A 144 8.81 -1.27 30.33
C ALA A 144 9.50 -1.48 31.67
N GLY A 145 10.82 -1.24 31.75
CA GLY A 145 11.58 -1.31 33.01
C GLY A 145 11.29 -0.13 33.95
N HIS A 146 10.96 1.04 33.39
CA HIS A 146 10.64 2.25 34.15
C HIS A 146 9.39 2.96 33.60
N PRO A 147 8.18 2.41 33.82
CA PRO A 147 6.95 2.99 33.28
C PRO A 147 6.69 4.41 33.79
N ARG A 148 6.14 5.25 32.92
CA ARG A 148 5.81 6.66 33.21
C ARG A 148 4.40 6.79 33.77
N GLU A 149 4.03 7.97 34.25
CA GLU A 149 2.66 8.22 34.75
C GLU A 149 1.60 8.06 33.66
N ARG A 150 1.96 8.42 32.42
CA ARG A 150 1.12 8.25 31.22
C ARG A 150 1.32 6.89 30.60
N SER A 151 0.25 6.36 30.01
CA SER A 151 0.35 5.14 29.21
C SER A 151 1.06 5.44 27.90
N VAL A 152 1.82 4.45 27.39
CA VAL A 152 2.51 4.55 26.11
C VAL A 152 2.09 3.38 25.22
N LEU A 153 1.61 3.69 24.02
CA LEU A 153 1.36 2.68 22.98
C LEU A 153 2.54 2.69 22.00
N LEU A 154 3.28 1.60 21.99
CA LEU A 154 4.33 1.35 21.00
C LEU A 154 3.69 0.77 19.75
N VAL A 155 4.07 1.24 18.57
CA VAL A 155 3.51 0.81 17.29
C VAL A 155 4.64 0.56 16.28
N ALA A 156 4.71 -0.64 15.74
CA ALA A 156 5.55 -0.95 14.59
C ALA A 156 4.67 -1.01 13.34
N THR A 157 4.85 -0.08 12.39
CA THR A 157 4.03 -0.02 11.16
C THR A 157 4.70 -0.69 9.97
N SER A 158 3.86 -1.14 9.04
CA SER A 158 4.29 -1.71 7.75
C SER A 158 3.90 -0.79 6.59
N GLY A 159 4.40 -1.06 5.39
CA GLY A 159 4.04 -0.33 4.18
C GLY A 159 4.68 1.05 4.09
N GLN A 160 5.89 1.23 4.62
CA GLN A 160 6.66 2.48 4.56
C GLN A 160 6.80 2.97 3.11
N ALA A 161 7.23 2.07 2.22
CA ALA A 161 7.40 2.35 0.79
C ALA A 161 6.07 2.54 0.03
N GLN A 162 4.95 2.13 0.62
CA GLN A 162 3.60 2.33 0.08
C GLN A 162 2.97 3.62 0.64
N THR A 163 3.79 4.67 0.70
CA THR A 163 3.40 6.02 1.14
C THR A 163 2.98 6.04 2.62
N LEU A 164 3.59 5.18 3.45
CA LEU A 164 3.24 4.97 4.86
C LEU A 164 1.89 4.27 5.06
N ALA A 165 1.56 3.24 4.26
CA ALA A 165 0.25 2.60 4.26
C ALA A 165 -0.21 2.14 5.65
N GLY A 166 0.68 1.51 6.43
CA GLY A 166 0.40 1.08 7.79
C GLY A 166 0.15 2.24 8.75
N MET A 167 0.95 3.31 8.69
CA MET A 167 0.71 4.52 9.51
C MET A 167 -0.62 5.20 9.16
N ARG A 168 -0.97 5.30 7.87
CA ARG A 168 -2.28 5.82 7.44
C ARG A 168 -3.43 4.94 7.92
N ASP A 169 -3.27 3.62 7.87
CA ASP A 169 -4.28 2.67 8.36
C ASP A 169 -4.42 2.72 9.89
N PHE A 170 -3.31 2.87 10.62
CA PHE A 170 -3.29 3.06 12.07
C PHE A 170 -4.05 4.33 12.48
N VAL A 171 -3.70 5.48 11.88
CA VAL A 171 -4.35 6.77 12.16
C VAL A 171 -5.84 6.73 11.80
N TRP A 172 -6.20 6.11 10.66
CA TRP A 172 -7.60 5.88 10.31
C TRP A 172 -8.32 5.03 11.37
N SER A 173 -7.69 3.95 11.85
CA SER A 173 -8.31 3.02 12.80
C SER A 173 -8.63 3.69 14.14
N ILE A 174 -7.71 4.48 14.69
CA ILE A 174 -7.94 5.20 15.95
C ILE A 174 -8.92 6.37 15.80
N GLY A 175 -8.99 6.99 14.61
CA GLY A 175 -9.89 8.11 14.32
C GLY A 175 -11.27 7.72 13.78
N ALA A 176 -11.46 6.46 13.36
CA ALA A 176 -12.70 6.01 12.73
C ALA A 176 -13.91 6.15 13.66
N ARG A 177 -15.07 6.52 13.12
CA ARG A 177 -16.32 6.60 13.90
C ARG A 177 -16.89 5.20 14.11
N SER A 178 -17.35 4.89 15.32
CA SER A 178 -17.95 3.58 15.64
C SER A 178 -19.14 3.25 14.74
N LYS A 179 -19.90 4.27 14.29
CA LYS A 179 -20.98 4.08 13.31
C LYS A 179 -20.43 3.55 11.98
N ASP A 180 -19.42 4.20 11.42
CA ASP A 180 -18.87 3.83 10.10
C ASP A 180 -18.30 2.40 10.12
N LEU A 181 -17.60 2.01 11.19
CA LEU A 181 -17.10 0.64 11.35
C LEU A 181 -18.23 -0.39 11.46
N ARG A 182 -19.31 -0.08 12.19
CA ARG A 182 -20.49 -0.95 12.29
C ARG A 182 -21.20 -1.11 10.96
N ASP A 183 -21.40 -0.02 10.24
CA ASP A 183 -22.08 -0.01 8.94
C ASP A 183 -21.28 -0.84 7.91
N GLN A 184 -19.96 -0.67 7.87
CA GLN A 184 -19.08 -1.50 7.03
C GLN A 184 -19.14 -2.99 7.42
N LYS A 185 -19.11 -3.30 8.72
CA LYS A 185 -19.21 -4.69 9.21
C LYS A 185 -20.52 -5.35 8.77
N GLN A 186 -21.65 -4.66 8.94
CA GLN A 186 -22.95 -5.16 8.53
C GLN A 186 -23.04 -5.36 7.02
N HIS A 187 -22.49 -4.43 6.24
CA HIS A 187 -22.42 -4.54 4.78
C HIS A 187 -21.65 -5.80 4.35
N LEU A 188 -20.43 -5.99 4.85
CA LEU A 188 -19.60 -7.16 4.55
C LEU A 188 -20.25 -8.47 5.00
N GLN A 189 -20.93 -8.48 6.16
CA GLN A 189 -21.67 -9.66 6.63
C GLN A 189 -22.81 -10.05 5.67
N LYS A 190 -23.57 -9.05 5.18
CA LYS A 190 -24.63 -9.27 4.21
C LYS A 190 -24.10 -9.80 2.88
N GLU A 191 -22.99 -9.24 2.39
CA GLU A 191 -22.36 -9.71 1.15
C GLU A 191 -21.80 -11.12 1.28
N LEU A 192 -21.17 -11.46 2.41
CA LEU A 192 -20.66 -12.81 2.66
C LEU A 192 -21.79 -13.83 2.70
N GLN A 193 -22.91 -13.49 3.34
CA GLN A 193 -24.08 -14.37 3.38
C GLN A 193 -24.64 -14.60 1.98
N ALA A 194 -24.73 -13.55 1.16
CA ALA A 194 -25.17 -13.68 -0.22
C ALA A 194 -24.23 -14.57 -1.06
N ALA A 195 -22.91 -14.41 -0.92
CA ALA A 195 -21.93 -15.26 -1.61
C ALA A 195 -22.03 -16.73 -1.17
N ARG A 196 -22.24 -17.00 0.13
CA ARG A 196 -22.46 -18.35 0.66
C ARG A 196 -23.73 -19.00 0.10
N THR A 197 -24.84 -18.27 0.10
CA THR A 197 -26.09 -18.78 -0.49
C THR A 197 -25.92 -19.09 -1.98
N ASN A 198 -25.19 -18.26 -2.73
CA ASN A 198 -24.87 -18.55 -4.12
C ASN A 198 -24.03 -19.84 -4.27
N LEU A 199 -22.99 -20.02 -3.46
CA LEU A 199 -22.15 -21.22 -3.49
C LEU A 199 -22.96 -22.48 -3.18
N GLU A 200 -23.74 -22.45 -2.10
CA GLU A 200 -24.62 -23.56 -1.72
C GLU A 200 -25.63 -23.90 -2.83
N THR A 201 -26.18 -22.87 -3.49
CA THR A 201 -27.07 -23.07 -4.64
C THR A 201 -26.34 -23.78 -5.79
N LEU A 202 -25.13 -23.34 -6.14
CA LEU A 202 -24.36 -23.86 -7.27
C LEU A 202 -23.82 -25.28 -7.01
N GLU A 203 -23.39 -25.57 -5.79
CA GLU A 203 -22.80 -26.86 -5.40
C GLU A 203 -23.87 -27.96 -5.27
N ASN A 204 -25.09 -27.60 -4.90
CA ASN A 204 -26.22 -28.54 -4.78
C ASN A 204 -26.97 -28.75 -6.11
N ILE A 205 -26.48 -28.22 -7.24
CA ILE A 205 -27.08 -28.48 -8.55
C ILE A 205 -26.90 -29.96 -8.90
N VAL A 206 -28.01 -30.68 -9.01
CA VAL A 206 -28.06 -32.05 -9.51
C VAL A 206 -28.66 -32.05 -10.90
N PHE A 207 -28.01 -32.79 -11.81
CA PHE A 207 -28.47 -32.93 -13.19
C PHE A 207 -29.13 -34.30 -13.43
N PRO A 208 -30.12 -34.38 -14.34
CA PRO A 208 -30.73 -33.26 -15.07
C PRO A 208 -31.52 -32.33 -14.12
N LEU A 209 -31.51 -31.03 -14.40
CA LEU A 209 -32.24 -30.03 -13.61
C LEU A 209 -33.78 -30.18 -13.73
N GLY A 210 -34.24 -31.02 -14.65
CA GLY A 210 -35.64 -31.38 -14.87
C GLY A 210 -36.17 -32.35 -13.82
N GLY A 211 -37.07 -31.86 -12.97
CA GLY A 211 -37.97 -32.68 -12.15
C GLY A 211 -39.40 -32.67 -12.73
N THR A 212 -40.32 -33.39 -12.10
CA THR A 212 -41.75 -33.43 -12.49
C THR A 212 -42.47 -32.07 -12.31
N THR A 213 -41.88 -31.12 -11.58
CA THR A 213 -42.47 -29.81 -11.26
C THR A 213 -41.41 -28.72 -11.32
N ARG A 214 -41.73 -27.58 -11.94
CA ARG A 214 -40.88 -26.37 -11.98
C ARG A 214 -40.76 -25.78 -10.57
N ASP A 215 -39.56 -25.37 -10.20
CA ASP A 215 -39.26 -24.68 -8.94
C ASP A 215 -38.74 -23.26 -9.26
N PRO A 216 -39.63 -22.26 -9.31
CA PRO A 216 -39.26 -20.88 -9.64
C PRO A 216 -38.27 -20.25 -8.65
N ASP A 217 -38.32 -20.65 -7.37
CA ASP A 217 -37.46 -20.09 -6.34
C ASP A 217 -36.02 -20.60 -6.50
N ARG A 218 -35.87 -21.91 -6.74
CA ARG A 218 -34.56 -22.51 -7.10
C ARG A 218 -34.00 -21.88 -8.36
N ASP A 219 -34.80 -21.75 -9.41
CA ASP A 219 -34.34 -21.21 -10.68
C ASP A 219 -33.93 -19.72 -10.55
N ALA A 220 -34.66 -18.93 -9.75
CA ALA A 220 -34.27 -17.55 -9.44
C ALA A 220 -32.94 -17.46 -8.67
N LEU A 221 -32.69 -18.38 -7.72
CA LEU A 221 -31.40 -18.46 -7.01
C LEU A 221 -30.27 -18.83 -7.95
N ILE A 222 -30.46 -19.81 -8.85
CA ILE A 222 -29.48 -20.19 -9.86
C ILE A 222 -29.17 -19.01 -10.78
N ALA A 223 -30.21 -18.36 -11.33
CA ALA A 223 -30.06 -17.21 -12.21
C ALA A 223 -29.26 -16.09 -11.53
N LYS A 224 -29.54 -15.80 -10.25
CA LYS A 224 -28.79 -14.83 -9.46
C LYS A 224 -27.32 -15.23 -9.27
N ALA A 225 -27.06 -16.51 -8.96
CA ALA A 225 -25.72 -17.01 -8.65
C ALA A 225 -24.79 -17.04 -9.87
N ILE A 226 -25.33 -17.30 -11.07
CA ILE A 226 -24.54 -17.35 -12.32
C ILE A 226 -24.45 -16.03 -13.06
N LYS A 227 -25.33 -15.05 -12.76
CA LYS A 227 -25.53 -13.82 -13.55
C LYS A 227 -24.21 -13.16 -13.97
N GLN A 228 -23.34 -12.83 -13.02
CA GLN A 228 -22.10 -12.12 -13.33
C GLN A 228 -21.16 -12.96 -14.22
N SER A 229 -21.04 -14.25 -13.97
CA SER A 229 -20.22 -15.15 -14.80
C SER A 229 -20.79 -15.29 -16.20
N LEU A 230 -22.12 -15.24 -16.33
CA LEU A 230 -22.80 -15.26 -17.62
C LEU A 230 -22.57 -13.97 -18.41
N ASP A 231 -22.78 -12.81 -17.77
CA ASP A 231 -22.53 -11.49 -18.36
C ASP A 231 -21.08 -11.38 -18.86
N HIS A 232 -20.13 -11.84 -18.04
CA HIS A 232 -18.71 -11.91 -18.43
C HIS A 232 -18.47 -12.87 -19.60
N SER A 233 -19.09 -14.06 -19.61
CA SER A 233 -18.95 -15.01 -20.71
C SER A 233 -19.53 -14.47 -22.02
N VAL A 234 -20.64 -13.72 -21.96
CA VAL A 234 -21.19 -13.00 -23.13
C VAL A 234 -20.19 -11.97 -23.64
N ASP A 235 -19.53 -11.22 -22.76
CA ASP A 235 -18.51 -10.23 -23.11
C ASP A 235 -17.28 -10.88 -23.75
N GLU A 236 -16.71 -11.93 -23.14
CA GLU A 236 -15.56 -12.70 -23.67
C GLU A 236 -15.83 -13.16 -25.12
N VAL A 237 -16.99 -13.80 -25.34
CA VAL A 237 -17.38 -14.30 -26.66
C VAL A 237 -17.64 -13.14 -27.63
N SER A 238 -18.15 -12.01 -27.16
CA SER A 238 -18.36 -10.81 -27.98
C SER A 238 -17.03 -10.21 -28.44
N ARG A 239 -16.02 -10.13 -27.56
CA ARG A 239 -14.67 -9.64 -27.92
C ARG A 239 -13.98 -10.58 -28.90
N GLN A 240 -14.07 -11.90 -28.68
CA GLN A 240 -13.59 -12.91 -29.62
C GLN A 240 -14.22 -12.73 -31.02
N LEU A 241 -15.53 -12.49 -31.08
CA LEU A 241 -16.24 -12.25 -32.33
C LEU A 241 -15.71 -11.01 -33.06
N VAL A 242 -15.43 -9.92 -32.35
CA VAL A 242 -14.85 -8.70 -32.92
C VAL A 242 -13.45 -8.98 -33.47
N GLN A 243 -12.59 -9.65 -32.70
CA GLN A 243 -11.24 -10.02 -33.16
C GLN A 243 -11.27 -10.89 -34.43
N LEU A 244 -12.13 -11.91 -34.47
CA LEU A 244 -12.30 -12.78 -35.65
C LEU A 244 -12.81 -12.00 -36.88
N ARG A 245 -13.65 -10.99 -36.69
CA ARG A 245 -14.16 -10.14 -37.78
C ARG A 245 -13.13 -9.16 -38.33
N LEU A 246 -12.20 -8.71 -37.49
CA LEU A 246 -11.10 -7.83 -37.90
C LEU A 246 -9.95 -8.59 -38.56
N GLY A 247 -9.82 -9.89 -38.31
CA GLY A 247 -8.79 -10.75 -38.92
C GLY A 247 -9.04 -11.11 -40.39
N THR A 248 -8.13 -11.89 -40.97
CA THR A 248 -8.23 -12.36 -42.36
C THR A 248 -9.43 -13.29 -42.55
N GLN A 249 -10.25 -12.99 -43.57
CA GLN A 249 -11.52 -13.66 -43.81
C GLN A 249 -11.37 -14.93 -44.65
N THR A 250 -10.81 -15.99 -44.05
CA THR A 250 -10.74 -17.33 -44.65
C THR A 250 -12.06 -18.10 -44.48
N ALA A 251 -12.21 -19.23 -45.19
CA ALA A 251 -13.36 -20.12 -45.01
C ALA A 251 -13.46 -20.66 -43.56
N GLU A 252 -12.30 -20.89 -42.93
CA GLU A 252 -12.20 -21.30 -41.53
C GLU A 252 -12.63 -20.16 -40.58
N THR A 253 -12.13 -18.94 -40.78
CA THR A 253 -12.54 -17.76 -39.99
C THR A 253 -14.05 -17.57 -40.06
N LYS A 254 -14.67 -17.71 -41.23
CA LYS A 254 -16.13 -17.60 -41.39
C LYS A 254 -16.89 -18.69 -40.61
N ARG A 255 -16.38 -19.93 -40.56
CA ARG A 255 -16.96 -21.01 -39.73
C ARG A 255 -16.85 -20.68 -38.25
N LEU A 256 -15.67 -20.23 -37.78
CA LEU A 256 -15.43 -19.83 -36.39
C LEU A 256 -16.32 -18.64 -35.97
N ILE A 257 -16.54 -17.66 -36.85
CA ILE A 257 -17.46 -16.54 -36.60
C ILE A 257 -18.89 -17.08 -36.37
N LYS A 258 -19.37 -18.00 -37.21
CA LYS A 258 -20.72 -18.58 -37.06
C LYS A 258 -20.86 -19.35 -35.74
N GLN A 259 -19.87 -20.17 -35.39
CA GLN A 259 -19.86 -20.92 -34.12
C GLN A 259 -19.81 -19.99 -32.90
N THR A 260 -18.91 -18.99 -32.91
CA THR A 260 -18.76 -18.00 -31.84
C THR A 260 -20.04 -17.17 -31.67
N ALA A 261 -20.68 -16.77 -32.78
CA ALA A 261 -21.95 -16.06 -32.75
C ALA A 261 -23.07 -16.93 -32.16
N ASN A 262 -23.15 -18.23 -32.52
CA ASN A 262 -24.13 -19.15 -31.93
C ASN A 262 -23.91 -19.28 -30.42
N ARG A 263 -22.66 -19.48 -29.99
CA ARG A 263 -22.31 -19.57 -28.55
C ARG A 263 -22.73 -18.31 -27.77
N ARG A 264 -22.52 -17.12 -28.34
CA ARG A 264 -22.97 -15.85 -27.75
C ARG A 264 -24.49 -15.79 -27.61
N LEU A 265 -25.23 -16.26 -28.63
CA LEU A 265 -26.69 -16.30 -28.59
C LEU A 265 -27.19 -17.25 -27.49
N ILE A 266 -26.55 -18.41 -27.33
CA ILE A 266 -26.91 -19.37 -26.28
C ILE A 266 -26.69 -18.76 -24.89
N TYR A 267 -25.53 -18.14 -24.63
CA TYR A 267 -25.31 -17.44 -23.35
C TYR A 267 -26.35 -16.32 -23.10
N ARG A 268 -26.76 -15.59 -24.14
CA ARG A 268 -27.83 -14.59 -24.01
C ARG A 268 -29.20 -15.22 -23.71
N ARG A 269 -29.53 -16.37 -24.31
CA ARG A 269 -30.76 -17.11 -23.99
C ARG A 269 -30.77 -17.58 -22.55
N LEU A 270 -29.65 -18.12 -22.05
CA LEU A 270 -29.50 -18.48 -20.64
C LEU A 270 -29.71 -17.28 -19.69
N SER A 271 -29.41 -16.06 -20.12
CA SER A 271 -29.61 -14.84 -19.32
C SER A 271 -31.08 -14.44 -19.19
N TRP A 272 -31.88 -14.79 -20.20
CA TRP A 272 -33.32 -14.53 -20.25
C TRP A 272 -34.17 -15.75 -19.91
N ALA A 273 -33.54 -16.86 -19.53
CA ALA A 273 -34.25 -18.09 -19.19
C ALA A 273 -35.08 -17.87 -17.92
N GLU A 274 -36.37 -18.17 -17.99
CA GLU A 274 -37.23 -18.12 -16.80
C GLU A 274 -37.07 -19.38 -15.92
N GLY A 275 -36.39 -20.41 -16.42
CA GLY A 275 -36.13 -21.67 -15.74
C GLY A 275 -35.05 -22.48 -16.46
N PHE A 276 -34.42 -23.41 -15.74
CA PHE A 276 -33.31 -24.23 -16.24
C PHE A 276 -33.70 -25.72 -16.39
N ASP A 277 -35.00 -26.02 -16.34
CA ASP A 277 -35.57 -27.37 -16.42
C ASP A 277 -35.67 -27.92 -17.85
N ARG A 278 -35.71 -27.03 -18.86
CA ARG A 278 -35.89 -27.36 -20.28
C ARG A 278 -34.82 -26.75 -21.18
N LEU A 279 -33.56 -26.91 -20.80
CA LEU A 279 -32.44 -26.51 -21.63
C LEU A 279 -32.26 -27.49 -22.81
N SER A 280 -31.97 -26.97 -24.00
CA SER A 280 -31.47 -27.80 -25.11
C SER A 280 -30.10 -28.40 -24.78
N ASP A 281 -29.67 -29.44 -25.49
CA ASP A 281 -28.36 -30.09 -25.25
C ASP A 281 -27.18 -29.09 -25.33
N GLU A 282 -27.23 -28.13 -26.27
CA GLU A 282 -26.21 -27.08 -26.40
C GLU A 282 -26.26 -26.07 -25.24
N GLU A 283 -27.46 -25.74 -24.75
CA GLU A 283 -27.65 -24.88 -23.57
C GLU A 283 -27.19 -25.56 -22.29
N ASP A 284 -27.54 -26.83 -22.08
CA ASP A 284 -27.11 -27.63 -20.92
C ASP A 284 -25.58 -27.77 -20.89
N GLN A 285 -24.96 -28.02 -22.04
CA GLN A 285 -23.50 -28.10 -22.14
C GLN A 285 -22.82 -26.79 -21.74
N LEU A 286 -23.28 -25.64 -22.27
CA LEU A 286 -22.69 -24.34 -21.94
C LEU A 286 -22.99 -23.90 -20.50
N PHE A 287 -24.19 -24.23 -20.00
CA PHE A 287 -24.56 -24.02 -18.61
C PHE A 287 -23.62 -24.78 -17.67
N ARG A 288 -23.35 -26.07 -17.92
CA ARG A 288 -22.38 -26.86 -17.15
C ARG A 288 -20.96 -26.31 -17.21
N GLN A 289 -20.53 -25.78 -18.35
CA GLN A 289 -19.22 -25.13 -18.48
C GLN A 289 -19.14 -23.80 -17.70
N LEU A 290 -20.27 -23.14 -17.47
CA LEU A 290 -20.36 -21.91 -16.69
C LEU A 290 -20.27 -22.16 -15.18
N LEU A 291 -20.81 -23.27 -14.68
CA LEU A 291 -20.90 -23.54 -13.24
C LEU A 291 -19.54 -23.46 -12.51
N PRO A 292 -18.44 -24.10 -12.99
CA PRO A 292 -17.14 -23.96 -12.34
C PRO A 292 -16.64 -22.51 -12.29
N LYS A 293 -16.91 -21.70 -13.33
CA LYS A 293 -16.55 -20.27 -13.33
C LYS A 293 -17.36 -19.49 -12.30
N ALA A 294 -18.65 -19.79 -12.15
CA ALA A 294 -19.52 -19.16 -11.16
C ALA A 294 -19.12 -19.53 -9.72
N VAL A 295 -18.79 -20.81 -9.47
CA VAL A 295 -18.28 -21.28 -8.18
C VAL A 295 -16.95 -20.59 -7.84
N ALA A 296 -15.97 -20.61 -8.76
CA ALA A 296 -14.68 -19.97 -8.55
C ALA A 296 -14.82 -18.47 -8.23
N ARG A 297 -15.69 -17.75 -8.94
CA ARG A 297 -15.97 -16.34 -8.68
C ARG A 297 -16.56 -16.08 -7.30
N ASN A 298 -17.59 -16.85 -6.90
CA ASN A 298 -18.19 -16.66 -5.57
C ASN A 298 -17.22 -17.04 -4.44
N ASN A 299 -16.32 -18.01 -4.66
CA ASN A 299 -15.24 -18.32 -3.72
C ASN A 299 -14.26 -17.15 -3.58
N MET A 300 -13.76 -16.58 -4.69
CA MET A 300 -12.89 -15.40 -4.65
C MET A 300 -13.56 -14.23 -3.92
N LEU A 301 -14.84 -13.96 -4.21
CA LEU A 301 -15.62 -12.91 -3.53
C LEU A 301 -15.74 -13.18 -2.02
N ALA A 302 -16.06 -14.41 -1.62
CA ALA A 302 -16.17 -14.79 -0.22
C ALA A 302 -14.82 -14.64 0.51
N ASP A 303 -13.72 -15.04 -0.10
CA ASP A 303 -12.38 -14.90 0.45
C ASP A 303 -11.96 -13.44 0.59
N ASP A 304 -12.27 -12.60 -0.40
CA ASP A 304 -12.02 -11.16 -0.35
C ASP A 304 -12.79 -10.49 0.80
N ILE A 305 -14.08 -10.80 0.93
CA ILE A 305 -14.91 -10.27 2.02
C ILE A 305 -14.37 -10.72 3.38
N ARG A 306 -13.92 -11.97 3.53
CA ARG A 306 -13.32 -12.47 4.78
C ARG A 306 -12.05 -11.70 5.15
N ARG A 307 -11.17 -11.43 4.18
CA ARG A 307 -9.97 -10.61 4.41
C ARG A 307 -10.35 -9.19 4.88
N GLN A 308 -11.33 -8.57 4.23
CA GLN A 308 -11.82 -7.24 4.62
C GLN A 308 -12.44 -7.25 6.03
N GLN A 309 -13.22 -8.29 6.38
CA GLN A 309 -13.78 -8.45 7.72
C GLN A 309 -12.69 -8.61 8.79
N GLN A 310 -11.64 -9.38 8.51
CA GLN A 310 -10.50 -9.55 9.40
C GLN A 310 -9.77 -8.22 9.65
N ALA A 311 -9.49 -7.46 8.59
CA ALA A 311 -8.88 -6.14 8.70
C ALA A 311 -9.77 -5.16 9.50
N LEU A 312 -11.07 -5.13 9.22
CA LEU A 312 -12.02 -4.27 9.92
C LEU A 312 -12.18 -4.64 11.40
N GLN A 313 -12.19 -5.93 11.72
CA GLN A 313 -12.23 -6.41 13.10
C GLN A 313 -10.95 -6.00 13.86
N SER A 314 -9.78 -6.11 13.22
CA SER A 314 -8.51 -5.65 13.79
C SER A 314 -8.53 -4.15 14.07
N ALA A 315 -8.98 -3.34 13.10
CA ALA A 315 -9.12 -1.90 13.26
C ALA A 315 -10.09 -1.53 14.39
N ALA A 316 -11.23 -2.22 14.49
CA ALA A 316 -12.19 -2.01 15.57
C ALA A 316 -11.60 -2.36 16.95
N GLY A 317 -10.83 -3.45 17.04
CA GLY A 317 -10.13 -3.84 18.27
C GLY A 317 -9.13 -2.80 18.74
N LEU A 318 -8.28 -2.29 17.82
CA LEU A 318 -7.34 -1.20 18.13
C LEU A 318 -8.10 0.06 18.60
N ARG A 319 -9.17 0.42 17.89
CA ARG A 319 -9.98 1.58 18.25
C ARG A 319 -10.60 1.43 19.65
N ASP A 320 -11.11 0.25 19.97
CA ASP A 320 -11.70 -0.02 21.28
C ASP A 320 -10.69 0.02 22.42
N MET A 321 -9.43 -0.36 22.17
CA MET A 321 -8.33 -0.17 23.12
C MET A 321 -8.00 1.32 23.32
N VAL A 322 -7.92 2.09 22.24
CA VAL A 322 -7.45 3.49 22.29
C VAL A 322 -8.53 4.48 22.74
N ARG A 323 -9.83 4.18 22.52
CA ARG A 323 -10.94 5.12 22.78
C ARG A 323 -11.07 5.58 24.24
N ASP A 324 -10.57 4.79 25.17
CA ASP A 324 -10.64 5.10 26.62
C ASP A 324 -9.53 6.09 27.03
N TYR A 325 -8.63 6.41 26.09
CA TYR A 325 -7.56 7.37 26.24
C TYR A 325 -7.79 8.65 25.41
N GLN A 326 -7.28 9.76 25.94
CA GLN A 326 -6.99 11.00 25.25
C GLN A 326 -5.56 10.92 24.69
N ILE A 327 -5.41 10.91 23.37
CA ILE A 327 -4.08 10.90 22.74
C ILE A 327 -3.44 12.29 22.94
N ALA A 328 -2.32 12.32 23.67
CA ALA A 328 -1.56 13.54 23.96
C ALA A 328 -0.59 13.91 22.84
N ALA A 329 0.10 12.91 22.27
CA ALA A 329 0.99 13.07 21.13
C ALA A 329 1.22 11.74 20.39
N ILE A 330 1.60 11.83 19.12
CA ILE A 330 2.05 10.71 18.29
C ILE A 330 3.45 11.04 17.78
N ILE A 331 4.42 10.20 18.12
CA ILE A 331 5.84 10.38 17.81
C ILE A 331 6.25 9.26 16.87
N SER A 332 6.64 9.58 15.64
CA SER A 332 7.20 8.62 14.68
C SER A 332 8.73 8.67 14.70
N LEU A 333 9.42 7.55 14.57
CA LEU A 333 10.88 7.49 14.46
C LEU A 333 11.26 7.21 12.99
N HIS A 334 12.09 8.09 12.42
CA HIS A 334 12.64 7.96 11.07
C HIS A 334 14.15 8.15 11.12
N LEU A 335 14.84 7.14 11.66
CA LEU A 335 16.23 7.20 12.06
C LEU A 335 17.10 6.36 11.11
N SER A 336 18.34 6.81 10.89
CA SER A 336 19.40 6.14 10.14
C SER A 336 20.72 6.25 10.92
N SER A 337 21.69 5.38 10.65
CA SER A 337 23.01 5.40 11.31
C SER A 337 23.97 6.46 10.75
N HIS A 338 23.56 7.24 9.76
CA HIS A 338 24.38 8.29 9.17
C HIS A 338 23.69 9.62 9.37
N GLY A 339 24.39 10.67 9.81
CA GLY A 339 23.79 11.98 9.96
C GLY A 339 24.59 12.90 10.88
N ASN A 340 23.95 13.98 11.32
CA ASN A 340 24.54 14.96 12.22
C ASN A 340 23.64 15.33 13.42
N GLY A 341 22.60 14.54 13.67
CA GLY A 341 21.72 14.72 14.81
C GLY A 341 20.30 14.22 14.59
N ILE A 342 19.43 14.55 15.55
CA ILE A 342 17.98 14.29 15.50
C ILE A 342 17.23 15.61 15.52
N GLY A 343 16.29 15.80 14.61
CA GLY A 343 15.33 16.90 14.62
C GLY A 343 13.88 16.42 14.79
N GLY A 344 13.01 17.30 15.27
CA GLY A 344 11.56 17.10 15.32
C GLY A 344 10.83 17.71 14.13
N PHE A 345 10.01 16.94 13.43
CA PHE A 345 9.33 17.37 12.20
C PHE A 345 7.84 17.02 12.21
N HIS A 346 6.97 18.01 12.01
CA HIS A 346 5.52 17.82 11.83
C HIS A 346 5.06 17.89 10.36
N ARG A 347 6.01 18.01 9.45
CA ARG A 347 5.84 18.13 7.99
C ARG A 347 7.04 17.48 7.28
N GLY A 348 6.81 16.97 6.08
CA GLY A 348 7.79 16.33 5.21
C GLY A 348 7.31 16.46 3.77
N TRP A 349 7.44 15.40 2.98
CA TRP A 349 7.06 15.39 1.56
C TRP A 349 5.83 14.54 1.24
N LEU A 350 5.16 13.99 2.26
CA LEU A 350 3.95 13.21 2.03
C LEU A 350 2.77 14.08 1.57
N TYR A 351 2.57 15.23 2.23
CA TYR A 351 1.50 16.16 1.87
C TYR A 351 2.07 17.52 1.48
N ASN A 352 1.76 17.96 0.26
CA ASN A 352 2.15 19.27 -0.25
C ASN A 352 1.29 20.39 0.37
N LEU A 353 1.56 20.70 1.64
CA LEU A 353 0.79 21.66 2.42
C LEU A 353 0.85 23.07 1.82
N LYS A 354 -0.29 23.77 1.80
CA LYS A 354 -0.34 25.18 1.42
C LYS A 354 0.58 26.01 2.32
N GLN A 355 1.17 27.06 1.74
CA GLN A 355 1.98 28.03 2.49
C GLN A 355 1.22 28.69 3.65
N THR A 356 -0.11 28.80 3.55
CA THR A 356 -0.98 29.33 4.61
C THR A 356 -1.15 28.39 5.81
N VAL A 357 -0.78 27.12 5.68
CA VAL A 357 -0.80 26.14 6.77
C VAL A 357 0.51 26.25 7.54
N ASN A 358 0.53 27.12 8.55
CA ASN A 358 1.62 27.22 9.51
C ASN A 358 1.23 26.55 10.84
N ARG A 359 2.05 25.59 11.28
CA ARG A 359 1.85 24.87 12.54
C ARG A 359 2.91 25.18 13.60
N THR A 360 3.92 25.99 13.32
CA THR A 360 5.06 26.26 14.22
C THR A 360 4.62 26.62 15.64
N ALA A 361 3.66 27.55 15.80
CA ALA A 361 3.15 27.97 17.10
C ALA A 361 2.44 26.86 17.92
N ILE A 362 1.91 25.82 17.24
CA ILE A 362 1.31 24.65 17.90
C ILE A 362 2.40 23.77 18.52
N TYR A 363 3.57 23.69 17.88
CA TYR A 363 4.68 22.82 18.29
C TYR A 363 5.71 23.52 19.18
N SER A 364 5.61 24.84 19.42
CA SER A 364 6.55 25.57 20.28
C SER A 364 6.73 24.96 21.69
N PRO A 365 5.65 24.57 22.43
CA PRO A 365 5.83 23.93 23.74
C PRO A 365 6.59 22.60 23.64
N LEU A 366 6.36 21.84 22.58
CA LEU A 366 7.05 20.58 22.34
C LEU A 366 8.53 20.80 21.98
N ALA A 367 8.84 21.87 21.25
CA ALA A 367 10.21 22.24 20.93
C ALA A 367 11.02 22.57 22.20
N GLU A 368 10.42 23.29 23.14
CA GLU A 368 11.04 23.60 24.45
C GLU A 368 11.30 22.32 25.26
N ILE A 369 10.33 21.39 25.29
CA ILE A 369 10.49 20.09 25.96
C ILE A 369 11.64 19.29 25.34
N LEU A 370 11.71 19.23 24.01
CA LEU A 370 12.77 18.51 23.30
C LEU A 370 14.13 19.13 23.54
N GLU A 371 14.25 20.46 23.52
CA GLU A 371 15.50 21.17 23.79
C GLU A 371 15.98 20.93 25.24
N GLN A 372 15.08 21.01 26.21
CA GLN A 372 15.39 20.71 27.62
C GLN A 372 15.78 19.25 27.83
N ALA A 373 15.05 18.33 27.19
CA ALA A 373 15.34 16.89 27.27
C ALA A 373 16.66 16.54 26.58
N ALA A 374 16.98 17.22 25.47
CA ALA A 374 18.21 17.00 24.73
C ALA A 374 19.45 17.33 25.57
N GLY A 375 19.56 18.49 26.20
CA GLY A 375 20.82 18.85 26.88
C GLY A 375 22.06 18.70 25.96
N PRO A 376 23.23 18.27 26.48
CA PRO A 376 24.43 18.13 25.65
C PRO A 376 24.31 16.94 24.66
N PRO A 377 25.07 16.97 23.54
CA PRO A 377 25.17 15.85 22.59
C PRO A 377 25.52 14.53 23.28
N VAL A 378 25.00 13.43 22.74
CA VAL A 378 25.44 12.07 23.10
C VAL A 378 26.43 11.64 22.04
N GLY A 379 27.72 11.56 22.38
CA GLY A 379 28.76 11.31 21.37
C GLY A 379 28.64 12.29 20.20
N ASP A 380 28.48 11.75 18.99
CA ASP A 380 28.33 12.53 17.76
C ASP A 380 26.87 12.92 17.43
N ALA A 381 25.89 12.45 18.22
CA ALA A 381 24.48 12.74 18.03
C ALA A 381 24.03 13.98 18.85
N ALA A 382 23.64 15.04 18.16
CA ALA A 382 23.08 16.26 18.75
C ALA A 382 21.59 16.45 18.41
N TYR A 383 20.83 17.12 19.28
CA TYR A 383 19.48 17.57 18.92
C TYR A 383 19.54 18.84 18.09
N GLN A 384 18.72 18.90 17.04
CA GLN A 384 18.57 20.07 16.17
C GLN A 384 17.15 20.63 16.35
N ASP A 385 17.02 21.91 16.72
CA ASP A 385 15.70 22.53 16.86
C ASP A 385 15.09 22.87 15.49
N THR A 386 14.37 21.91 14.94
CA THR A 386 13.73 22.00 13.61
C THR A 386 12.25 22.36 13.68
N LEU A 387 11.64 22.36 14.89
CA LEU A 387 10.24 22.73 15.09
C LEU A 387 10.03 24.24 15.08
N ARG A 388 11.08 25.03 15.37
CA ARG A 388 11.10 26.49 15.35
C ARG A 388 12.08 27.01 14.28
N PRO A 389 11.78 26.82 12.97
CA PRO A 389 12.70 27.23 11.91
C PRO A 389 12.93 28.75 11.91
N GLY A 390 14.19 29.16 11.80
CA GLY A 390 14.60 30.57 11.75
C GLY A 390 14.66 31.14 10.33
N HIS A 391 14.93 32.44 10.22
CA HIS A 391 15.08 33.11 8.91
C HIS A 391 16.28 32.61 8.09
N LEU A 392 17.35 32.15 8.76
CA LEU A 392 18.59 31.72 8.13
C LEU A 392 18.56 30.27 7.65
N ARG A 393 17.63 29.45 8.16
CA ARG A 393 17.55 28.04 7.84
C ARG A 393 16.12 27.52 7.95
N THR A 394 15.57 27.07 6.83
CA THR A 394 14.25 26.45 6.75
C THR A 394 14.30 24.98 7.18
N TRP A 395 13.15 24.45 7.62
CA TRP A 395 13.04 23.07 8.11
C TRP A 395 13.46 22.03 7.06
N ASP A 396 13.19 22.27 5.78
CA ASP A 396 13.44 21.34 4.68
C ASP A 396 14.94 21.16 4.39
N SER A 397 15.77 22.15 4.70
CA SER A 397 17.23 22.09 4.51
C SER A 397 17.97 21.07 5.38
N TRP A 398 17.26 20.41 6.31
CA TRP A 398 17.80 19.36 7.17
C TRP A 398 17.65 17.95 6.56
N LEU A 399 16.81 17.79 5.53
CA LEU A 399 16.39 16.51 4.99
C LEU A 399 16.73 16.43 3.49
N LEU A 400 17.91 15.90 3.16
CA LEU A 400 18.44 15.87 1.79
C LEU A 400 17.62 14.95 0.86
N ASP A 401 17.07 13.89 1.43
CA ASP A 401 16.35 12.79 0.78
C ASP A 401 14.84 13.00 0.66
N LYS A 402 14.30 14.08 1.26
CA LYS A 402 12.89 14.49 1.17
C LYS A 402 11.90 13.38 1.59
N PRO A 403 11.98 12.86 2.82
CA PRO A 403 11.23 11.68 3.22
C PRO A 403 9.74 11.98 3.46
N ASN A 404 8.92 10.94 3.30
CA ASN A 404 7.58 10.90 3.87
C ASN A 404 7.69 10.54 5.35
N LEU A 405 7.02 11.29 6.22
CA LEU A 405 7.17 11.18 7.66
C LEU A 405 5.86 10.81 8.35
N GLY A 406 5.89 9.85 9.29
CA GLY A 406 4.69 9.38 10.00
C GLY A 406 3.95 10.48 10.77
N GLY A 407 4.72 11.42 11.33
CA GLY A 407 4.20 12.62 11.99
C GLY A 407 3.28 13.46 11.09
N GLU A 408 3.52 13.49 9.76
CA GLU A 408 2.66 14.19 8.79
C GLU A 408 1.24 13.65 8.80
N VAL A 409 1.11 12.31 8.84
CA VAL A 409 -0.18 11.60 8.82
C VAL A 409 -0.98 11.93 10.06
N SER A 410 -0.37 11.80 11.24
CA SER A 410 -1.01 12.13 12.51
C SER A 410 -1.36 13.62 12.63
N ALA A 411 -0.47 14.51 12.19
CA ALA A 411 -0.72 15.95 12.23
C ALA A 411 -1.79 16.39 11.22
N LEU A 412 -1.91 15.70 10.08
CA LEU A 412 -3.02 15.90 9.15
C LEU A 412 -4.35 15.45 9.77
N ALA A 413 -4.37 14.38 10.56
CA ALA A 413 -5.55 13.91 11.28
C ALA A 413 -5.90 14.72 12.55
N GLY A 414 -5.24 15.86 12.76
CA GLY A 414 -5.55 16.77 13.87
C GLY A 414 -4.91 16.38 15.22
N TYR A 415 -4.05 15.37 15.26
CA TYR A 415 -3.28 15.03 16.46
C TYR A 415 -2.02 15.90 16.58
N LEU A 416 -1.45 16.01 17.78
CA LEU A 416 -0.10 16.53 17.97
C LEU A 416 0.92 15.48 17.49
N GLY A 417 1.17 15.47 16.20
CA GLY A 417 1.98 14.47 15.49
C GLY A 417 3.34 15.01 15.07
N LEU A 418 4.42 14.35 15.46
CA LEU A 418 5.77 14.65 14.98
C LEU A 418 6.54 13.39 14.60
N SER A 419 7.61 13.57 13.84
CA SER A 419 8.62 12.55 13.62
C SER A 419 9.95 13.03 14.18
N LEU A 420 10.65 12.17 14.91
CA LEU A 420 12.05 12.34 15.23
C LEU A 420 12.86 11.75 14.08
N VAL A 421 13.67 12.57 13.43
CA VAL A 421 14.31 12.23 12.15
C VAL A 421 15.80 12.51 12.22
N THR A 422 16.62 11.58 11.73
CA THR A 422 18.06 11.81 11.55
C THR A 422 18.28 12.92 10.54
N THR A 423 19.00 13.96 10.93
CA THR A 423 19.26 15.14 10.09
C THR A 423 20.58 15.01 9.33
N GLY A 424 20.66 15.67 8.17
CA GLY A 424 21.88 15.72 7.37
C GLY A 424 22.20 14.43 6.61
N ASP A 425 21.27 13.48 6.60
CA ASP A 425 21.44 12.22 5.89
C ASP A 425 20.69 12.21 4.55
N SER A 426 21.28 11.51 3.58
CA SER A 426 20.68 11.20 2.28
C SER A 426 20.10 9.79 2.20
N ARG A 427 20.34 8.93 3.21
CA ARG A 427 19.88 7.54 3.28
C ARG A 427 20.25 6.79 2.00
N ALA A 428 21.52 6.95 1.62
CA ALA A 428 22.02 6.66 0.29
C ALA A 428 21.84 5.20 -0.14
N PHE A 429 21.70 4.27 0.80
CA PHE A 429 21.54 2.85 0.47
C PHE A 429 20.14 2.30 0.72
N TRP A 430 19.23 3.04 1.37
CA TRP A 430 17.92 2.51 1.76
C TRP A 430 17.14 1.94 0.58
N GLY A 431 16.71 0.69 0.76
CA GLY A 431 15.96 -0.09 -0.22
C GLY A 431 16.78 -0.71 -1.34
N THR A 432 18.08 -0.45 -1.39
CA THR A 432 19.01 -1.03 -2.37
C THR A 432 19.63 -2.33 -1.84
N PRO A 433 20.23 -3.17 -2.71
CA PRO A 433 21.05 -4.30 -2.28
C PRO A 433 22.23 -3.92 -1.38
N GLY A 434 22.69 -2.67 -1.45
CA GLY A 434 23.84 -2.17 -0.69
C GLY A 434 23.55 -1.77 0.75
N ASP A 435 22.30 -1.84 1.21
CA ASP A 435 21.92 -1.54 2.59
C ASP A 435 22.29 -2.70 3.54
N THR A 436 23.59 -2.99 3.63
CA THR A 436 24.14 -4.13 4.37
C THR A 436 24.67 -3.72 5.75
N VAL A 437 24.89 -4.71 6.61
CA VAL A 437 25.38 -4.50 7.99
C VAL A 437 26.72 -3.77 8.01
N GLU A 438 27.58 -4.00 7.02
CA GLU A 438 28.89 -3.36 6.90
C GLU A 438 28.80 -1.86 6.62
N GLN A 439 27.66 -1.39 6.10
CA GLN A 439 27.42 0.04 5.89
C GLN A 439 26.94 0.74 7.15
N VAL A 440 26.55 0.02 8.21
CA VAL A 440 25.98 0.64 9.42
C VAL A 440 27.08 1.24 10.29
N ASP A 441 26.97 2.53 10.61
CA ASP A 441 27.77 3.14 11.69
C ASP A 441 27.13 2.82 13.04
N PHE A 442 27.57 1.71 13.64
CA PHE A 442 27.06 1.22 14.91
C PHE A 442 27.32 2.19 16.08
N GLN A 443 28.41 2.94 16.04
CA GLN A 443 28.75 3.87 17.11
C GLN A 443 27.77 5.06 17.08
N TYR A 444 27.60 5.66 15.91
CA TYR A 444 26.63 6.74 15.73
C TYR A 444 25.20 6.26 16.03
N LEU A 445 24.83 5.06 15.60
CA LEU A 445 23.51 4.49 15.86
C LEU A 445 23.22 4.35 17.36
N ASP A 446 24.19 3.89 18.15
CA ASP A 446 24.06 3.78 19.62
C ASP A 446 23.90 5.16 20.27
N ASP A 447 24.75 6.12 19.89
CA ASP A 447 24.68 7.50 20.37
C ASP A 447 23.33 8.15 20.05
N GLN A 448 22.84 7.96 18.82
CA GLN A 448 21.54 8.44 18.38
C GLN A 448 20.39 7.74 19.10
N THR A 449 20.46 6.42 19.32
CA THR A 449 19.45 5.66 20.05
C THR A 449 19.27 6.20 21.48
N LYS A 450 20.38 6.48 22.17
CA LYS A 450 20.39 7.10 23.49
C LYS A 450 19.77 8.50 23.48
N LEU A 451 20.13 9.32 22.49
CA LEU A 451 19.52 10.64 22.31
C LEU A 451 18.01 10.53 22.07
N ALA A 452 17.57 9.68 21.15
CA ALA A 452 16.16 9.45 20.85
C ALA A 452 15.38 8.99 22.08
N ALA A 453 15.91 8.04 22.84
CA ALA A 453 15.32 7.56 24.08
C ALA A 453 15.18 8.68 25.12
N ARG A 454 16.19 9.56 25.24
CA ARG A 454 16.15 10.73 26.11
C ARG A 454 15.08 11.74 25.67
N LEU A 455 14.94 12.00 24.37
CA LEU A 455 13.89 12.89 23.83
C LEU A 455 12.49 12.32 24.08
N VAL A 456 12.27 11.03 23.83
CA VAL A 456 11.00 10.33 24.11
C VAL A 456 10.71 10.33 25.61
N ALA A 457 11.72 10.14 26.47
CA ALA A 457 11.58 10.26 27.92
C ALA A 457 11.15 11.68 28.34
N GLY A 458 11.70 12.71 27.72
CA GLY A 458 11.29 14.10 27.92
C GLY A 458 9.82 14.35 27.59
N ILE A 459 9.37 13.90 26.40
CA ILE A 459 7.97 14.05 25.98
C ILE A 459 7.03 13.25 26.91
N THR A 460 7.41 12.03 27.27
CA THR A 460 6.59 11.17 28.12
C THR A 460 6.49 11.67 29.56
N GLY A 461 7.51 12.36 30.08
CA GLY A 461 7.53 12.97 31.40
C GLY A 461 6.95 14.39 31.49
N ALA A 462 6.81 15.10 30.37
CA ALA A 462 6.39 16.51 30.39
C ALA A 462 4.91 16.69 30.73
N GLY A 463 4.56 17.55 31.71
CA GLY A 463 3.18 17.72 32.19
C GLY A 463 2.17 18.22 31.13
N ASN A 464 2.58 19.06 30.19
CA ASN A 464 1.75 19.55 29.10
C ASN A 464 2.56 19.59 27.79
N LEU A 465 1.97 19.15 26.68
CA LEU A 465 2.64 19.05 25.37
C LEU A 465 2.19 20.12 24.36
N SER A 466 1.10 20.84 24.64
CA SER A 466 0.59 21.88 23.75
C SER A 466 0.00 23.05 24.53
N ASN A 467 -0.23 24.17 23.86
CA ASN A 467 -0.91 25.34 24.43
C ASN A 467 -2.45 25.25 24.34
N GLY A 468 -2.99 24.04 24.14
CA GLY A 468 -4.43 23.81 23.94
C GLY A 468 -4.88 23.90 22.47
N ASN A 469 -4.02 24.35 21.56
CA ASN A 469 -4.28 24.26 20.11
C ASN A 469 -3.71 22.96 19.55
N LEU A 470 -4.45 22.35 18.61
CA LEU A 470 -4.02 21.19 17.85
C LEU A 470 -4.04 21.50 16.35
N PRO A 471 -3.32 20.74 15.52
CA PRO A 471 -3.46 20.83 14.08
C PRO A 471 -4.92 20.67 13.65
N ARG A 472 -5.29 21.32 12.54
CA ARG A 472 -6.63 21.15 11.97
C ARG A 472 -6.70 19.82 11.24
N ASP A 473 -7.73 19.04 11.56
CA ASP A 473 -8.02 17.80 10.86
C ASP A 473 -8.36 18.06 9.38
N GLY A 474 -7.61 17.39 8.50
CA GLY A 474 -7.81 17.32 7.07
C GLY A 474 -7.56 15.91 6.53
N PHE A 475 -7.63 14.88 7.39
CA PHE A 475 -7.42 13.49 7.01
C PHE A 475 -8.69 12.94 6.37
N VAL A 476 -8.58 12.49 5.12
CA VAL A 476 -9.72 12.05 4.31
C VAL A 476 -9.53 10.60 3.86
N THR A 477 -10.63 9.87 3.79
CA THR A 477 -10.72 8.52 3.20
C THR A 477 -11.55 8.59 1.94
N VAL A 478 -11.02 8.08 0.84
CA VAL A 478 -11.71 7.99 -0.45
C VAL A 478 -12.14 6.55 -0.68
N THR A 479 -13.42 6.35 -0.98
CA THR A 479 -13.98 5.05 -1.34
C THR A 479 -14.64 5.16 -2.71
N ALA A 480 -14.28 4.26 -3.62
CA ALA A 480 -14.73 4.29 -5.00
C ALA A 480 -14.94 2.87 -5.54
N ARG A 481 -15.52 2.78 -6.74
CA ARG A 481 -15.74 1.52 -7.45
C ARG A 481 -15.10 1.56 -8.83
N ALA A 482 -14.40 0.49 -9.17
CA ALA A 482 -13.91 0.21 -10.51
C ALA A 482 -14.83 -0.84 -11.15
N ASN A 483 -15.47 -0.47 -12.26
CA ASN A 483 -16.33 -1.36 -13.02
C ASN A 483 -15.90 -1.39 -14.49
N LEU A 484 -16.06 -2.54 -15.14
CA LEU A 484 -15.90 -2.70 -16.58
C LEU A 484 -17.21 -2.38 -17.30
N LEU A 485 -17.10 -1.70 -18.43
CA LEU A 485 -18.17 -1.60 -19.42
C LEU A 485 -18.11 -2.85 -20.31
N LEU A 486 -19.05 -3.77 -20.13
CA LEU A 486 -19.14 -4.97 -20.96
C LEU A 486 -19.70 -4.65 -22.35
N GLN A 487 -19.31 -5.44 -23.35
CA GLN A 487 -19.69 -5.22 -24.74
C GLN A 487 -21.22 -5.31 -24.93
N GLY A 488 -21.84 -4.17 -25.26
CA GLY A 488 -23.28 -4.06 -25.50
C GLY A 488 -24.10 -3.68 -24.28
N GLU A 489 -23.47 -3.37 -23.15
CA GLU A 489 -24.11 -2.68 -22.02
C GLU A 489 -24.04 -1.16 -22.19
N LEU A 490 -24.98 -0.45 -21.56
CA LEU A 490 -25.03 1.02 -21.55
C LEU A 490 -24.19 1.64 -20.43
N PHE A 491 -23.98 0.91 -19.34
CA PHE A 491 -23.31 1.41 -18.13
C PHE A 491 -22.26 0.41 -17.65
N ALA A 492 -21.16 0.91 -17.10
CA ALA A 492 -20.15 0.09 -16.47
C ALA A 492 -20.66 -0.46 -15.13
N SER A 493 -21.23 -1.66 -15.17
CA SER A 493 -21.88 -2.30 -14.03
C SER A 493 -21.12 -3.53 -13.50
N TYR A 494 -20.23 -4.10 -14.29
CA TYR A 494 -19.49 -5.31 -13.93
C TYR A 494 -18.30 -5.00 -13.01
N PRO A 495 -18.22 -5.56 -11.80
CA PRO A 495 -17.11 -5.33 -10.89
C PRO A 495 -15.75 -5.69 -11.48
N ALA A 496 -14.83 -4.72 -11.53
CA ALA A 496 -13.46 -4.90 -12.03
C ALA A 496 -12.52 -5.35 -10.89
N GLY A 497 -12.79 -6.53 -10.34
CA GLY A 497 -11.95 -7.13 -9.29
C GLY A 497 -10.50 -7.29 -9.74
N GLY A 498 -9.55 -7.01 -8.84
CA GLY A 498 -8.11 -7.08 -9.11
C GLY A 498 -7.54 -5.90 -9.88
N THR A 499 -8.36 -4.90 -10.28
CA THR A 499 -7.83 -3.68 -10.89
C THR A 499 -6.94 -2.94 -9.91
N THR A 500 -5.68 -2.71 -10.30
CA THR A 500 -4.74 -1.87 -9.56
C THR A 500 -5.05 -0.41 -9.83
N ILE A 501 -5.13 0.36 -8.76
CA ILE A 501 -5.39 1.80 -8.77
C ILE A 501 -4.13 2.49 -8.28
N LEU A 502 -3.65 3.44 -9.08
CA LEU A 502 -2.58 4.36 -8.70
C LEU A 502 -3.16 5.77 -8.71
N ALA A 503 -3.35 6.34 -7.53
CA ALA A 503 -3.88 7.68 -7.36
C ALA A 503 -2.77 8.64 -6.91
N TYR A 504 -2.82 9.88 -7.38
CA TYR A 504 -1.81 10.89 -7.11
C TYR A 504 -2.42 12.04 -6.34
N GLN A 505 -1.74 12.51 -5.30
CA GLN A 505 -2.01 13.82 -4.69
C GLN A 505 -0.67 14.56 -4.55
N GLY A 506 -0.43 15.51 -5.45
CA GLY A 506 0.88 16.12 -5.61
C GLY A 506 1.90 15.07 -6.10
N THR A 507 3.01 14.94 -5.38
CA THR A 507 4.07 13.96 -5.69
C THR A 507 3.83 12.58 -5.05
N SER A 508 2.84 12.45 -4.18
CA SER A 508 2.58 11.22 -3.42
C SER A 508 1.71 10.23 -4.20
N MET A 509 2.10 8.96 -4.15
CA MET A 509 1.51 7.85 -4.92
C MET A 509 0.75 6.88 -4.00
N PHE A 510 -0.57 6.87 -4.11
CA PHE A 510 -1.42 5.99 -3.32
C PHE A 510 -1.81 4.77 -4.14
N TYR A 511 -1.33 3.61 -3.73
CA TYR A 511 -1.71 2.32 -4.30
C TYR A 511 -2.98 1.79 -3.62
N ALA A 512 -3.90 1.27 -4.43
CA ALA A 512 -5.03 0.48 -3.98
C ALA A 512 -5.34 -0.62 -5.01
N MET A 513 -6.14 -1.60 -4.62
CA MET A 513 -6.66 -2.61 -5.53
C MET A 513 -8.16 -2.77 -5.30
N ALA A 514 -8.93 -2.83 -6.38
CA ALA A 514 -10.35 -3.14 -6.32
C ALA A 514 -10.54 -4.58 -5.82
N GLY A 515 -11.33 -4.73 -4.76
CA GLY A 515 -11.80 -6.05 -4.30
C GLY A 515 -12.71 -6.70 -5.33
N GLU A 516 -13.17 -7.92 -5.07
CA GLU A 516 -13.99 -8.69 -6.02
C GLU A 516 -15.37 -8.03 -6.29
N SER A 517 -15.82 -7.16 -5.38
CA SER A 517 -17.00 -6.31 -5.56
C SER A 517 -16.74 -5.05 -6.39
N GLY A 518 -15.51 -4.84 -6.86
CA GLY A 518 -15.05 -3.65 -7.59
C GLY A 518 -14.75 -2.46 -6.68
N THR A 519 -15.00 -2.57 -5.36
CA THR A 519 -14.82 -1.48 -4.41
C THR A 519 -13.36 -1.41 -3.94
N PHE A 520 -12.84 -0.20 -3.77
CA PHE A 520 -11.54 0.06 -3.13
C PHE A 520 -11.60 1.29 -2.25
N THR A 521 -10.65 1.38 -1.30
CA THR A 521 -10.53 2.48 -0.36
C THR A 521 -9.08 2.95 -0.28
N ILE A 522 -8.87 4.26 -0.32
CA ILE A 522 -7.60 4.92 -0.03
C ILE A 522 -7.78 5.76 1.25
N LYS A 523 -7.02 5.41 2.28
CA LYS A 523 -7.04 6.09 3.59
C LYS A 523 -5.91 7.12 3.66
N GLY A 524 -6.18 8.26 4.29
CA GLY A 524 -5.17 9.26 4.62
C GLY A 524 -4.69 10.11 3.46
N VAL A 525 -5.61 10.55 2.60
CA VAL A 525 -5.37 11.66 1.67
C VAL A 525 -5.71 12.99 2.34
N ALA A 526 -5.13 14.08 1.88
CA ALA A 526 -5.36 15.41 2.45
C ALA A 526 -6.57 16.11 1.83
N ASP A 527 -7.29 16.88 2.64
CA ASP A 527 -8.41 17.69 2.18
C ASP A 527 -7.97 18.96 1.41
N LYS A 528 -8.92 19.57 0.71
CA LYS A 528 -8.70 20.80 -0.05
C LYS A 528 -8.33 22.03 0.80
N LYS A 529 -8.46 21.97 2.14
CA LYS A 529 -8.08 23.08 3.02
C LYS A 529 -6.59 23.04 3.31
N ASN A 530 -6.01 21.85 3.42
CA ASN A 530 -4.59 21.64 3.72
C ASN A 530 -3.71 21.64 2.45
N VAL A 531 -4.18 21.07 1.34
CA VAL A 531 -3.42 20.95 0.08
C VAL A 531 -4.16 21.56 -1.11
N LEU A 532 -3.44 21.90 -2.18
CA LEU A 532 -4.03 22.36 -3.45
C LEU A 532 -4.39 21.20 -4.38
N ASP A 533 -3.59 20.13 -4.31
CA ASP A 533 -3.71 18.96 -5.16
C ASP A 533 -4.98 18.17 -4.81
N LYS A 534 -5.76 17.82 -5.83
CA LYS A 534 -6.91 16.92 -5.70
C LYS A 534 -6.46 15.48 -5.97
N LEU A 535 -7.24 14.53 -5.45
CA LEU A 535 -7.15 13.13 -5.87
C LEU A 535 -7.90 12.92 -7.18
#